data_AF-A0A524FMQ2-F1
#
_entry.id   AF-A0A524FMQ2-F1
#
_cell.length_a   1.000
_cell.length_b   1.000
_cell.length_c   1.000
_cell.angle_alpha   90.00
_cell.angle_beta   90.00
_cell.angle_gamma   90.00
#
_symmetry.space_group_name_H-M   'P 1'
#
loop_
_entity.id
_entity.type
_entity.pdbx_description
1 polymer ?
#
loop_
_entity_poly.entity_id
_entity_poly.type
_entity_poly.pdbx_seq_one_letter_code
_entity_poly.pdbx_strand_id
1 'polypeptide(L)'
;MSLEEYPKSARVLDILIGLIIVFLGAWIILDTSIVEPTIIFLLALGLVFIGFTRIGKGILMSDLKKGTRAIKIVTGLIAIVLATAALYFTELAITVLITLLTFGIMFLGLARIAVGYLEEDIKKGTRIFFIVGGGIVFIFGFIAAIFPSLGLYTLKIILAVTFLILGSIRITSGATGELR
;
A
#
# COMPACT_ATOMS: atom_id res chain seq x y z
N MET A 1 -3.14 36.13 9.62
CA MET A 1 -2.73 35.04 8.70
C MET A 1 -3.74 35.01 7.57
N SER A 2 -3.37 35.46 6.38
CA SER A 2 -4.23 35.36 5.19
C SER A 2 -4.42 33.89 4.86
N LEU A 3 -5.65 33.41 4.91
CA LEU A 3 -6.02 32.15 4.27
C LEU A 3 -5.74 32.34 2.78
N GLU A 4 -4.70 31.69 2.28
CA GLU A 4 -4.45 31.56 0.85
C GLU A 4 -5.76 31.08 0.22
N GLU A 5 -6.40 31.92 -0.60
CA GLU A 5 -7.68 31.58 -1.22
C GLU A 5 -7.53 30.26 -1.97
N TYR A 6 -8.26 29.24 -1.54
CA TYR A 6 -8.16 27.92 -2.16
C TYR A 6 -8.42 28.05 -3.66
N PRO A 7 -7.41 27.84 -4.53
CA PRO A 7 -7.45 28.33 -5.89
C PRO A 7 -8.53 27.61 -6.68
N LYS A 8 -9.28 28.35 -7.51
CA LYS A 8 -10.42 27.81 -8.27
C LYS A 8 -10.04 26.62 -9.16
N SER A 9 -8.81 26.58 -9.67
CA SER A 9 -8.27 25.45 -10.44
C SER A 9 -8.08 24.19 -9.59
N ALA A 10 -7.60 24.32 -8.34
CA ALA A 10 -7.46 23.20 -7.42
C ALA A 10 -8.83 22.65 -6.99
N ARG A 11 -9.84 23.52 -6.81
CA ARG A 11 -11.22 23.11 -6.52
C ARG A 11 -11.82 22.22 -7.62
N VAL A 12 -11.71 22.66 -8.87
CA VAL A 12 -12.22 21.88 -10.01
C VAL A 12 -11.49 20.55 -10.12
N LEU A 13 -10.17 20.55 -9.91
CA LEU A 13 -9.35 19.34 -9.93
C LEU A 13 -9.77 18.35 -8.83
N ASP A 14 -10.01 18.83 -7.60
CA ASP A 14 -10.46 17.96 -6.50
C ASP A 14 -11.84 17.36 -6.72
N ILE A 15 -12.78 18.12 -7.30
CA ILE A 15 -14.09 17.59 -7.65
C ILE A 15 -13.95 16.49 -8.72
N LEU A 16 -13.16 16.73 -9.76
CA LEU A 16 -12.94 15.75 -10.82
C LEU A 16 -12.24 14.49 -10.29
N ILE A 17 -11.18 14.65 -9.50
CA ILE A 17 -10.49 13.53 -8.86
C ILE A 17 -11.42 12.78 -7.93
N GLY A 18 -12.19 13.50 -7.10
CA GLY A 18 -13.16 12.89 -6.19
C GLY A 18 -14.21 12.07 -6.93
N LEU A 19 -14.73 12.58 -8.04
CA LEU A 19 -15.72 11.90 -8.88
C LEU A 19 -15.13 10.64 -9.54
N ILE A 20 -13.88 10.69 -10.02
CA ILE A 20 -13.16 9.52 -10.51
C ILE A 20 -13.00 8.48 -9.40
N ILE A 21 -12.60 8.90 -8.19
CA ILE A 21 -12.39 7.97 -7.07
C ILE A 21 -13.73 7.34 -6.64
N VAL A 22 -14.83 8.10 -6.56
CA VAL A 22 -16.15 7.56 -6.25
C VAL A 22 -16.57 6.55 -7.32
N PHE A 23 -16.38 6.89 -8.60
CA PHE A 23 -16.68 5.99 -9.72
C PHE A 23 -15.87 4.68 -9.61
N LEU A 24 -14.57 4.77 -9.34
CA LEU A 24 -13.73 3.59 -9.13
C LEU A 24 -14.20 2.77 -7.93
N GLY A 25 -14.52 3.41 -6.80
CA GLY A 25 -15.05 2.72 -5.61
C GLY A 25 -16.35 1.98 -5.91
N ALA A 26 -17.29 2.62 -6.61
CA ALA A 26 -18.54 2.00 -7.04
C ALA A 26 -18.31 0.85 -8.05
N TRP A 27 -17.41 1.04 -9.01
CA TRP A 27 -17.07 0.02 -9.99
C TRP A 27 -16.47 -1.23 -9.33
N ILE A 28 -15.61 -1.06 -8.32
CA ILE A 28 -15.03 -2.18 -7.57
C ILE A 28 -16.12 -3.01 -6.87
N ILE A 29 -17.20 -2.38 -6.40
CA ILE A 29 -18.34 -3.10 -5.79
C ILE A 29 -19.10 -3.90 -6.85
N LEU A 30 -19.31 -3.33 -8.04
CA LEU A 30 -20.05 -3.97 -9.12
C LEU A 30 -19.27 -5.10 -9.77
N ASP A 31 -17.96 -4.93 -9.94
CA ASP A 31 -17.07 -5.92 -10.52
C ASP A 31 -15.71 -5.93 -9.81
N THR A 32 -15.50 -6.97 -9.01
CA THR A 32 -14.27 -7.17 -8.25
C THR A 32 -13.13 -7.78 -9.08
N SER A 33 -13.39 -8.17 -10.33
CA SER A 33 -12.40 -8.79 -11.22
C SER A 33 -11.33 -7.80 -11.68
N ILE A 34 -11.66 -6.50 -11.74
CA ILE A 34 -10.72 -5.44 -12.18
C ILE A 34 -9.66 -5.09 -11.13
N VAL A 35 -9.90 -5.39 -9.86
CA VAL A 35 -9.02 -4.98 -8.74
C VAL A 35 -7.68 -5.70 -8.82
N GLU A 36 -7.72 -7.00 -9.07
CA GLU A 36 -6.53 -7.86 -9.08
C GLU A 36 -5.54 -7.47 -10.19
N PRO A 37 -5.95 -7.35 -11.47
CA PRO A 37 -5.07 -6.85 -12.53
C PRO A 37 -4.56 -5.43 -12.25
N THR A 38 -5.38 -4.56 -11.67
CA THR A 38 -4.97 -3.18 -11.34
C THR A 38 -3.88 -3.16 -10.28
N ILE A 39 -4.00 -3.98 -9.23
CA ILE A 39 -2.97 -4.11 -8.19
C ILE A 39 -1.66 -4.63 -8.78
N ILE A 40 -1.72 -5.64 -9.65
CA ILE A 40 -0.52 -6.18 -10.30
C ILE A 40 0.11 -5.15 -11.23
N PHE A 41 -0.70 -4.43 -12.00
CA PHE A 41 -0.20 -3.39 -12.88
C PHE A 41 0.55 -2.32 -12.09
N LEU A 42 -0.02 -1.84 -10.97
CA LEU A 42 0.63 -0.89 -10.07
C LEU A 42 1.89 -1.47 -9.41
N LEU A 43 1.87 -2.74 -9.02
CA LEU A 43 3.04 -3.45 -8.47
C LEU A 43 4.17 -3.51 -9.50
N ALA A 44 3.87 -3.93 -10.74
CA ALA A 44 4.83 -4.01 -11.83
C ALA A 44 5.41 -2.63 -12.15
N LEU A 45 4.56 -1.61 -12.24
CA LEU A 45 5.00 -0.23 -12.44
C LEU A 45 5.93 0.22 -11.31
N GLY A 46 5.58 -0.02 -10.06
CA GLY A 46 6.44 0.26 -8.90
C GLY A 46 7.79 -0.46 -8.96
N LEU A 47 7.80 -1.75 -9.31
CA LEU A 47 9.02 -2.54 -9.49
C LEU A 47 9.91 -2.00 -10.62
N VAL A 48 9.33 -1.56 -11.73
CA VAL A 48 10.05 -0.91 -12.82
C VAL A 48 10.71 0.38 -12.34
N PHE A 49 9.99 1.25 -11.65
CA PHE A 49 10.54 2.50 -11.09
C PHE A 49 11.66 2.23 -10.09
N ILE A 50 11.50 1.26 -9.19
CA ILE A 50 12.55 0.82 -8.26
C ILE A 50 13.75 0.28 -9.03
N GLY A 51 13.52 -0.52 -10.07
CA GLY A 51 14.53 -1.09 -10.94
C GLY A 51 15.41 -0.01 -11.57
N PHE A 52 14.80 0.95 -12.26
CA PHE A 52 15.50 2.10 -12.85
C PHE A 52 16.24 2.94 -11.81
N THR A 53 15.61 3.21 -10.66
CA THR A 53 16.23 3.99 -9.59
C THR A 53 17.48 3.30 -9.03
N ARG A 54 17.43 1.97 -8.85
CA ARG A 54 18.56 1.19 -8.34
C ARG A 54 19.69 1.08 -9.36
N ILE A 55 19.37 0.84 -10.64
CA ILE A 55 20.36 0.83 -11.72
C ILE A 55 21.01 2.21 -11.83
N GLY A 56 20.22 3.28 -11.89
CA GLY A 56 20.69 4.65 -11.94
C GLY A 56 21.62 4.99 -10.78
N LYS A 57 21.22 4.69 -9.53
CA LYS A 57 22.09 4.89 -8.35
C LYS A 57 23.37 4.06 -8.40
N GLY A 58 23.33 2.83 -8.91
CA GLY A 58 24.53 2.00 -9.06
C GLY A 58 25.52 2.53 -10.09
N ILE A 59 25.03 3.14 -11.18
CA ILE A 59 25.84 3.73 -12.24
C ILE A 59 26.39 5.10 -11.81
N LEU A 60 25.50 6.00 -11.35
CA LEU A 60 25.78 7.42 -11.15
C LEU A 60 26.51 7.75 -9.85
N MET A 61 26.33 6.96 -8.78
CA MET A 61 26.99 7.24 -7.50
C MET A 61 28.39 6.60 -7.48
N SER A 62 29.40 7.39 -7.87
CA SER A 62 30.82 6.99 -7.86
C SER A 62 31.37 6.76 -6.46
N ASP A 63 30.79 7.39 -5.44
CA ASP A 63 31.24 7.33 -4.04
C ASP A 63 30.93 5.99 -3.36
N LEU A 64 30.13 5.14 -4.01
CA LEU A 64 29.79 3.81 -3.52
C LEU A 64 30.90 2.80 -3.78
N LYS A 65 31.16 1.94 -2.79
CA LYS A 65 32.03 0.76 -2.94
C LYS A 65 31.59 -0.08 -4.14
N LYS A 66 32.55 -0.63 -4.90
CA LYS A 66 32.29 -1.44 -6.12
C LYS A 66 31.26 -2.56 -5.89
N GLY A 67 31.33 -3.26 -4.75
CA GLY A 67 30.36 -4.29 -4.39
C GLY A 67 28.94 -3.75 -4.19
N THR A 68 28.79 -2.61 -3.50
CA THR A 68 27.48 -1.95 -3.31
C THR A 68 26.89 -1.47 -4.63
N ARG A 69 27.72 -0.97 -5.55
CA ARG A 69 27.29 -0.59 -6.91
C ARG A 69 26.77 -1.80 -7.68
N ALA A 70 27.51 -2.90 -7.68
CA ALA A 70 27.11 -4.15 -8.32
C ALA A 70 25.77 -4.67 -7.76
N ILE A 71 25.62 -4.70 -6.43
CA ILE A 71 24.35 -5.13 -5.79
C ILE A 71 23.18 -4.24 -6.23
N LYS A 72 23.36 -2.92 -6.29
CA LYS A 72 22.30 -2.01 -6.75
C LYS A 72 21.90 -2.28 -8.20
N ILE A 73 22.86 -2.45 -9.10
CA ILE A 73 22.59 -2.74 -10.52
C ILE A 73 21.87 -4.09 -10.66
N VAL A 74 22.42 -5.14 -10.05
CA VAL A 74 21.87 -6.50 -10.13
C VAL A 74 20.46 -6.55 -9.54
N THR A 75 20.24 -5.99 -8.34
CA THR A 75 18.90 -5.96 -7.75
C THR A 75 17.92 -5.09 -8.52
N GLY A 76 18.39 -4.06 -9.23
CA GLY A 76 17.55 -3.27 -10.12
C GLY A 76 17.13 -4.03 -11.39
N LEU A 77 18.04 -4.79 -12.00
CA LEU A 77 17.73 -5.69 -13.11
C LEU A 77 16.75 -6.78 -12.70
N ILE A 78 16.96 -7.41 -11.53
CA ILE A 78 16.03 -8.39 -10.97
C ILE A 78 14.64 -7.78 -10.79
N ALA A 79 14.54 -6.54 -10.28
CA ALA A 79 13.25 -5.88 -10.12
C ALA A 79 12.50 -5.69 -11.46
N ILE A 80 13.21 -5.34 -12.54
CA ILE A 80 12.60 -5.22 -13.88
C ILE A 80 12.13 -6.58 -14.40
N VAL A 81 12.95 -7.63 -14.24
CA VAL A 81 12.57 -9.00 -14.64
C VAL A 81 11.34 -9.47 -13.86
N LEU A 82 11.31 -9.23 -12.55
CA LEU A 82 10.16 -9.55 -11.69
C LEU A 82 8.91 -8.75 -12.08
N ALA A 83 9.05 -7.47 -12.47
CA ALA A 83 7.93 -6.66 -12.95
C ALA A 83 7.31 -7.25 -14.21
N THR A 84 8.14 -7.61 -15.20
CA THR A 84 7.69 -8.26 -16.43
C THR A 84 7.06 -9.62 -16.12
N ALA A 85 7.68 -10.43 -15.28
CA ALA A 85 7.13 -11.72 -14.86
C ALA A 85 5.77 -11.56 -14.15
N ALA A 86 5.59 -10.53 -13.32
CA ALA A 86 4.32 -10.28 -12.64
C ALA A 86 3.18 -9.98 -13.62
N LEU A 87 3.46 -9.31 -14.75
CA LEU A 87 2.47 -9.04 -15.79
C LEU A 87 2.07 -10.30 -16.57
N TYR A 88 3.02 -11.20 -16.84
CA TYR A 88 2.73 -12.46 -17.55
C TYR A 88 2.11 -13.54 -16.65
N PHE A 89 2.48 -13.57 -15.38
CA PHE A 89 2.02 -14.57 -14.40
C PHE A 89 1.21 -13.91 -13.30
N THR A 90 0.09 -13.30 -13.70
CA THR A 90 -0.83 -12.53 -12.85
C THR A 90 -1.24 -13.30 -11.59
N GLU A 91 -1.71 -14.54 -11.73
CA GLU A 91 -2.15 -15.35 -10.57
C GLU A 91 -1.03 -15.65 -9.57
N LEU A 92 0.18 -15.95 -10.07
CA LEU A 92 1.35 -16.19 -9.23
C LEU A 92 1.77 -14.89 -8.51
N ALA A 93 1.74 -13.76 -9.21
CA ALA A 93 2.05 -12.46 -8.64
C ALA A 93 1.08 -12.08 -7.50
N ILE A 94 -0.22 -12.30 -7.68
CA ILE A 94 -1.23 -12.12 -6.63
C ILE A 94 -0.92 -13.03 -5.45
N THR A 95 -0.66 -14.31 -5.70
CA THR A 95 -0.40 -15.28 -4.63
C THR A 95 0.81 -14.86 -3.81
N VAL A 96 1.93 -14.55 -4.46
CA VAL A 96 3.15 -14.07 -3.80
C VAL A 96 2.90 -12.77 -3.04
N LEU A 97 2.18 -11.82 -3.63
CA LEU A 97 1.86 -10.54 -2.99
C LEU A 97 1.03 -10.74 -1.71
N ILE A 98 -0.01 -11.57 -1.77
CA ILE A 98 -0.84 -11.90 -0.60
C ILE A 98 0.02 -12.59 0.46
N THR A 99 0.81 -13.58 0.07
CA THR A 99 1.69 -14.28 1.02
C THR A 99 2.63 -13.30 1.72
N LEU A 100 3.27 -12.40 0.99
CA LEU A 100 4.15 -11.38 1.57
C LEU A 100 3.40 -10.42 2.50
N LEU A 101 2.21 -9.94 2.10
CA LEU A 101 1.38 -9.07 2.93
C LEU A 101 0.95 -9.77 4.22
N THR A 102 0.50 -11.02 4.12
CA THR A 102 0.10 -11.87 5.24
C THR A 102 1.24 -12.01 6.24
N PHE A 103 2.44 -12.40 5.78
CA PHE A 103 3.60 -12.48 6.66
C PHE A 103 3.97 -11.11 7.24
N GLY A 104 3.87 -10.04 6.46
CA GLY A 104 4.08 -8.67 6.93
C GLY A 104 3.14 -8.29 8.08
N ILE A 105 1.86 -8.61 7.97
CA ILE A 105 0.85 -8.38 9.01
C ILE A 105 1.16 -9.22 10.25
N MET A 106 1.51 -10.49 10.08
CA MET A 106 1.91 -11.36 11.19
C MET A 106 3.14 -10.80 11.92
N PHE A 107 4.19 -10.42 11.19
CA PHE A 107 5.38 -9.81 11.79
C PHE A 107 5.07 -8.47 12.47
N LEU A 108 4.15 -7.67 11.92
CA LEU A 108 3.69 -6.44 12.56
C LEU A 108 2.96 -6.74 13.89
N GLY A 109 2.13 -7.79 13.92
CA GLY A 109 1.49 -8.26 15.14
C GLY A 109 2.52 -8.70 16.19
N LEU A 110 3.50 -9.50 15.79
CA LEU A 110 4.61 -9.94 16.65
C LEU A 110 5.45 -8.76 17.15
N ALA A 111 5.76 -7.79 16.30
CA ALA A 111 6.51 -6.60 16.69
C ALA A 111 5.77 -5.79 17.76
N ARG A 112 4.44 -5.65 17.64
CA ARG A 112 3.62 -4.99 18.67
C ARG A 112 3.58 -5.77 19.97
N ILE A 113 3.47 -7.10 19.90
CA ILE A 113 3.58 -7.95 21.09
C ILE A 113 4.96 -7.75 21.74
N ALA A 114 6.04 -7.76 20.95
CA ALA A 114 7.40 -7.57 21.43
C ALA A 114 7.60 -6.21 22.11
N VAL A 115 7.13 -5.12 21.50
CA VAL A 115 7.11 -3.78 22.12
C VAL A 115 6.36 -3.82 23.45
N GLY A 116 5.19 -4.44 23.48
CA GLY A 116 4.42 -4.62 24.70
C GLY A 116 5.13 -5.44 25.77
N TYR A 117 6.08 -6.32 25.45
CA TYR A 117 6.84 -7.06 26.46
C TYR A 117 8.16 -6.39 26.86
N LEU A 118 8.86 -5.79 25.91
CA LEU A 118 10.24 -5.29 26.07
C LEU A 118 10.31 -3.86 26.59
N GLU A 119 9.31 -3.02 26.31
CA GLU A 119 9.32 -1.62 26.73
C GLU A 119 8.68 -1.48 28.12
N GLU A 120 9.53 -1.48 29.15
CA GLU A 120 9.09 -1.37 30.55
C GLU A 120 8.70 0.06 30.97
N ASP A 121 9.18 1.07 30.23
CA ASP A 121 8.89 2.49 30.47
C ASP A 121 7.46 2.91 30.05
N ILE A 122 6.73 2.03 29.37
CA ILE A 122 5.37 2.29 28.89
C ILE A 122 4.33 2.02 30.00
N LYS A 123 3.34 2.91 30.13
CA LYS A 123 2.20 2.75 31.05
C LYS A 123 1.55 1.37 30.86
N LYS A 124 1.23 0.68 31.97
CA LYS A 124 0.64 -0.68 31.98
C LYS A 124 -0.57 -0.84 31.05
N GLY A 125 -1.47 0.14 30.98
CA GLY A 125 -2.63 0.09 30.08
C GLY A 125 -2.25 0.08 28.60
N THR A 126 -1.31 0.94 28.20
CA THR A 126 -0.77 1.00 26.84
C THR A 126 0.00 -0.29 26.51
N ARG A 127 0.73 -0.84 27.48
CA ARG A 127 1.45 -2.11 27.36
C ARG A 127 0.50 -3.27 27.01
N ILE A 128 -0.59 -3.40 27.77
CA ILE A 128 -1.64 -4.42 27.51
C ILE A 128 -2.26 -4.20 26.13
N PHE A 129 -2.51 -2.94 25.74
CA PHE A 129 -3.07 -2.62 24.44
C PHE A 129 -2.16 -3.07 23.28
N PHE A 130 -0.84 -2.91 23.42
CA PHE A 130 0.13 -3.41 22.43
C PHE A 130 0.15 -4.93 22.33
N ILE A 131 0.10 -5.64 23.45
CA ILE A 131 0.11 -7.11 23.47
C ILE A 131 -1.19 -7.66 22.85
N VAL A 132 -2.34 -7.20 23.35
CA VAL A 132 -3.65 -7.67 22.88
C VAL A 132 -3.88 -7.26 21.43
N GLY A 133 -3.63 -5.99 21.10
CA GLY A 133 -3.75 -5.48 19.74
C GLY A 133 -2.80 -6.17 18.77
N GLY A 134 -1.56 -6.44 19.18
CA GLY A 134 -0.60 -7.20 18.39
C GLY A 134 -1.03 -8.65 18.17
N GLY A 135 -1.57 -9.31 19.20
CA GLY A 135 -2.13 -10.67 19.09
C GLY A 135 -3.32 -10.74 18.14
N ILE A 136 -4.24 -9.79 18.21
CA ILE A 136 -5.36 -9.70 17.27
C ILE A 136 -4.85 -9.55 15.83
N VAL A 137 -3.91 -8.63 15.59
CA VAL A 137 -3.31 -8.41 14.26
C VAL A 137 -2.62 -9.69 13.76
N PHE A 138 -1.90 -10.40 14.62
CA PHE A 138 -1.26 -11.67 14.27
C PHE A 138 -2.29 -12.74 13.88
N ILE A 139 -3.37 -12.89 14.65
CA ILE A 139 -4.45 -13.85 14.36
C ILE A 139 -5.11 -13.53 13.02
N PHE A 140 -5.41 -12.26 12.74
CA PHE A 140 -5.95 -11.86 11.43
C PHE A 140 -4.99 -12.15 10.30
N GLY A 141 -3.69 -11.90 10.50
CA GLY A 141 -2.65 -12.31 9.55
C GLY A 141 -2.64 -13.83 9.34
N PHE A 142 -2.72 -14.62 10.41
CA PHE A 142 -2.75 -16.08 10.33
C PHE A 142 -3.99 -16.62 9.60
N ILE A 143 -5.17 -16.04 9.86
CA ILE A 143 -6.41 -16.37 9.12
C ILE A 143 -6.26 -16.02 7.64
N ALA A 144 -5.70 -14.86 7.31
CA ALA A 144 -5.42 -14.48 5.92
C ALA A 144 -4.39 -15.40 5.25
N ALA A 145 -3.50 -16.05 6.01
CA ALA A 145 -2.57 -17.05 5.51
C ALA A 145 -3.27 -18.35 5.10
N ILE A 146 -4.20 -18.83 5.95
CA ILE A 146 -4.95 -20.07 5.72
C ILE A 146 -6.02 -19.86 4.65
N PHE A 147 -6.65 -18.68 4.62
CA PHE A 147 -7.72 -18.32 3.70
C PHE A 147 -7.39 -17.05 2.90
N PRO A 148 -6.47 -17.13 1.92
CA PRO A 148 -6.05 -15.98 1.10
C PRO A 148 -7.21 -15.28 0.39
N SER A 149 -8.21 -16.05 -0.06
CA SER A 149 -9.40 -15.54 -0.76
C SER A 149 -10.25 -14.64 0.13
N LEU A 150 -10.43 -15.00 1.42
CA LEU A 150 -11.14 -14.16 2.39
C LEU A 150 -10.40 -12.85 2.66
N GLY A 151 -9.07 -12.91 2.77
CA GLY A 151 -8.23 -11.73 2.94
C GLY A 151 -8.35 -10.75 1.78
N LEU A 152 -8.26 -11.25 0.55
CA LEU A 152 -8.48 -10.45 -0.66
C LEU A 152 -9.88 -9.87 -0.73
N TYR A 153 -10.91 -10.67 -0.48
CA TYR A 153 -12.30 -10.22 -0.55
C TYR A 153 -12.57 -9.08 0.44
N THR A 154 -12.09 -9.24 1.67
CA THR A 154 -12.19 -8.20 2.71
C THR A 154 -11.43 -6.94 2.30
N LEU A 155 -10.22 -7.07 1.74
CA LEU A 155 -9.44 -5.94 1.25
C LEU A 155 -10.16 -5.19 0.12
N LYS A 156 -10.78 -5.90 -0.83
CA LYS A 156 -11.54 -5.30 -1.93
C LYS A 156 -12.71 -4.46 -1.40
N ILE A 157 -13.44 -4.97 -0.40
CA ILE A 157 -14.54 -4.24 0.24
C ILE A 157 -14.01 -2.99 0.97
N ILE A 158 -12.97 -3.15 1.80
CA ILE A 158 -12.37 -2.02 2.52
C ILE A 158 -11.88 -0.95 1.55
N LEU A 159 -11.22 -1.35 0.46
CA LEU A 159 -10.73 -0.44 -0.57
C LEU A 159 -11.88 0.30 -1.25
N ALA A 160 -12.95 -0.41 -1.63
CA ALA A 160 -14.13 0.20 -2.24
C ALA A 160 -14.77 1.25 -1.32
N VAL A 161 -15.00 0.89 -0.05
CA VAL A 161 -15.55 1.80 0.95
C VAL A 161 -14.62 3.00 1.17
N THR A 162 -13.31 2.75 1.25
CA THR A 162 -12.31 3.81 1.40
C THR A 162 -12.33 4.77 0.22
N PHE A 163 -12.45 4.26 -1.02
CA PHE A 163 -12.55 5.10 -2.22
C PHE A 163 -13.84 5.91 -2.22
N LEU A 164 -14.99 5.31 -1.88
CA LEU A 164 -16.24 6.06 -1.77
C LEU A 164 -16.14 7.20 -0.75
N ILE A 165 -15.55 6.94 0.42
CA ILE A 165 -15.35 7.94 1.47
C ILE A 165 -14.39 9.04 1.01
N LEU A 166 -13.18 8.67 0.55
CA LEU A 166 -12.16 9.64 0.12
C LEU A 166 -12.61 10.47 -1.08
N GLY A 167 -13.32 9.85 -2.03
CA GLY A 167 -13.89 10.54 -3.19
C GLY A 167 -14.97 11.53 -2.75
N SER A 168 -15.86 11.14 -1.83
CA SER A 168 -16.88 12.03 -1.27
C SER A 168 -16.27 13.21 -0.52
N ILE A 169 -15.24 12.96 0.30
CA ILE A 169 -14.51 14.02 1.00
C ILE A 169 -13.93 15.01 -0.01
N ARG A 170 -13.22 14.55 -1.04
CA ARG A 170 -12.65 15.44 -2.07
C ARG A 170 -13.70 16.26 -2.82
N ILE A 171 -14.84 15.66 -3.16
CA ILE A 171 -15.95 16.40 -3.79
C ILE A 171 -16.45 17.50 -2.85
N THR A 172 -16.65 17.18 -1.57
CA THR A 172 -17.12 18.16 -0.59
C THR A 172 -16.09 19.28 -0.35
N SER A 173 -14.80 18.96 -0.17
CA SER A 173 -13.70 19.91 -0.01
C SER A 173 -13.57 20.84 -1.22
N GLY A 174 -13.67 20.30 -2.44
CA GLY A 174 -13.65 21.09 -3.66
C GLY A 174 -14.87 22.00 -3.83
N ALA A 175 -16.05 21.56 -3.40
CA ALA A 175 -17.29 22.34 -3.45
C ALA A 175 -17.34 23.46 -2.39
N THR A 176 -16.90 23.19 -1.16
CA THR A 176 -16.90 24.17 -0.05
C THR A 176 -15.71 25.12 -0.11
N GLY A 177 -14.63 24.71 -0.78
CA GLY A 177 -13.38 25.48 -0.83
C GLY A 177 -12.53 25.36 0.44
N GLU A 178 -12.82 24.39 1.30
CA GLU A 178 -12.03 24.07 2.50
C GLU A 178 -11.06 22.92 2.20
N LEU A 179 -9.76 23.09 2.46
CA LEU A 179 -8.79 22.00 2.46
C LEU A 179 -9.00 21.15 3.71
N ARG A 180 -9.55 19.93 3.55
CA ARG A 180 -9.63 18.90 4.58
C ARG A 180 -9.13 17.57 4.06
#